data_AF-A0A958Y0J2-F1
#
_entry.id   AF-A0A958Y0J2-F1
#
_cell.length_a   1.000
_cell.length_b   1.000
_cell.length_c   1.000
_cell.angle_alpha   90.00
_cell.angle_beta   90.00
_cell.angle_gamma   90.00
#
_symmetry.space_group_name_H-M   'P 1'
#
loop_
_entity.id
_entity.type
_entity.pdbx_description
1 polymer ?
#
loop_
_entity_poly.entity_id
_entity_poly.type
_entity_poly.pdbx_seq_one_letter_code
_entity_poly.pdbx_strand_id
1 'polypeptide(L)'
;MRASTLIRLISVALLPAILPVEGMGQSTANGAPAGVAEAMLRVEGVHQAINCLKKQEAAAPVVYAPDNTTASLSYQDQQFKLGCAVSGFTEYFAPSRWAAFKINGDGGVDVTGAPNSILVEGANRASVIATPGSAASYRIAIPAEGYVSFNWKYIGGSNLFNRQFWVEVNGERAESMAEGHTAGNFFSSLLSSGDELAFNIVSDVRGFEIQLSDFEFLSNAIGVIERRWEARTDNGLKGQFTQFVSIKKPDFSQVVFPGNYDGSDYPLINSGVSIDPEWTGYPFIDEDGSIVTRNDQYPLADDGCAFSLKWEDEMLYDEGTCIVFRHWIVSDYCGDNVQEHTQVIKVRGGCPEGGKPLPYGQQVAPENGKGPSIPGQQRYSSVNIALQANTPSAEHNLAPPLD
;
A
#
# COMPACT_ATOMS: atom_id res chain seq x y z
N MET A 1 -18.01 29.76 26.25
CA MET A 1 -16.66 30.33 26.04
C MET A 1 -15.65 29.26 26.45
N ARG A 2 -15.15 28.48 25.48
CA ARG A 2 -14.04 27.54 25.68
C ARG A 2 -12.99 27.89 24.63
N ALA A 3 -11.80 28.24 25.11
CA ALA A 3 -10.69 28.70 24.31
C ALA A 3 -10.14 27.53 23.48
N SER A 4 -10.07 27.74 22.18
CA SER A 4 -9.42 26.85 21.21
C SER A 4 -7.96 27.29 21.09
N THR A 5 -7.05 26.46 21.60
CA THR A 5 -5.60 26.71 21.47
C THR A 5 -5.13 26.16 20.13
N LEU A 6 -4.89 27.07 19.19
CA LEU A 6 -4.34 26.80 17.86
C LEU A 6 -2.82 26.67 17.98
N ILE A 7 -2.27 25.46 17.84
CA ILE A 7 -0.82 25.24 17.74
C ILE A 7 -0.43 25.35 16.26
N ARG A 8 0.22 26.45 15.89
CA ARG A 8 0.91 26.61 14.60
C ARG A 8 2.23 25.86 14.66
N LEU A 9 2.37 24.78 13.87
CA LEU A 9 3.66 24.19 13.55
C LEU A 9 4.37 25.07 12.52
N ILE A 10 5.49 25.67 12.92
CA ILE A 10 6.42 26.37 12.05
C ILE A 10 7.35 25.30 11.47
N SER A 11 7.28 25.05 10.16
CA SER A 11 8.31 24.31 9.44
C SER A 11 9.55 25.21 9.35
N VAL A 12 10.59 24.86 10.09
CA VAL A 12 11.93 25.44 9.95
C VAL A 12 12.72 24.53 9.02
N ALA A 13 13.02 25.01 7.82
CA ALA A 13 13.98 24.37 6.93
C ALA A 13 15.38 24.50 7.54
N LEU A 14 15.91 23.39 8.06
CA LEU A 14 17.30 23.27 8.48
C LEU A 14 18.15 22.90 7.26
N LEU A 15 19.01 23.84 6.83
CA LEU A 15 20.14 23.55 5.96
C LEU A 15 21.13 22.64 6.71
N PRO A 16 21.70 21.60 6.07
CA PRO A 16 22.74 20.80 6.71
C PRO A 16 24.02 21.63 6.85
N ALA A 17 24.46 21.78 8.09
CA ALA A 17 25.75 22.36 8.43
C ALA A 17 26.87 21.36 8.09
N ILE A 18 27.72 21.74 7.13
CA ILE A 18 28.96 21.03 6.82
C ILE A 18 29.95 21.34 7.95
N LEU A 19 30.30 20.35 8.76
CA LEU A 19 31.41 20.44 9.71
C LEU A 19 32.72 20.03 9.03
N PRO A 20 33.84 20.72 9.33
CA PRO A 20 35.14 20.44 8.72
C PRO A 20 35.80 19.25 9.41
N VAL A 21 36.32 18.32 8.62
CA VAL A 21 37.25 17.28 9.08
C VAL A 21 38.66 17.86 9.01
N GLU A 22 39.23 18.23 10.15
CA GLU A 22 40.67 18.50 10.30
C GLU A 22 41.41 17.19 10.57
N GLY A 23 42.48 16.92 9.80
CA GLY A 23 43.37 15.81 10.15
C GLY A 23 44.37 15.33 9.09
N MET A 24 45.42 16.13 8.85
CA MET A 24 46.79 15.71 8.51
C MET A 24 47.11 15.14 7.11
N GLY A 25 47.98 15.86 6.40
CA GLY A 25 48.79 15.33 5.29
C GLY A 25 49.09 16.34 4.17
N GLN A 26 49.76 17.46 4.47
CA GLN A 26 50.28 18.36 3.43
C GLN A 26 51.43 17.68 2.68
N SER A 27 51.11 17.10 1.52
CA SER A 27 52.05 16.80 0.46
C SER A 27 51.90 17.88 -0.62
N THR A 28 52.90 18.75 -0.76
CA THR A 28 52.97 19.75 -1.82
C THR A 28 53.28 19.07 -3.15
N ALA A 29 52.25 18.60 -3.84
CA ALA A 29 52.33 18.15 -5.22
C ALA A 29 51.84 19.24 -6.18
N ASN A 30 52.66 19.47 -7.19
CA ASN A 30 52.55 20.50 -8.23
C ASN A 30 51.20 20.51 -8.97
N GLY A 31 50.79 21.72 -9.36
CA GLY A 31 49.51 22.01 -10.03
C GLY A 31 49.15 21.07 -11.17
N ALA A 32 48.10 20.28 -10.94
CA ALA A 32 47.29 19.73 -12.01
C ALA A 32 46.39 20.86 -12.57
N PRO A 33 46.21 20.98 -13.89
CA PRO A 33 45.26 21.93 -14.46
C PRO A 33 43.87 21.63 -13.90
N ALA A 34 43.15 22.67 -13.47
CA ALA A 34 41.77 22.56 -13.00
C ALA A 34 40.96 21.76 -14.03
N GLY A 35 40.56 20.54 -13.65
CA GLY A 35 39.79 19.65 -14.51
C GLY A 35 38.50 20.37 -14.92
N VAL A 36 38.31 20.55 -16.22
CA VAL A 36 37.05 21.03 -16.76
C VAL A 36 36.01 19.97 -16.39
N ALA A 37 35.13 20.27 -15.43
CA ALA A 37 34.04 19.39 -15.09
C ALA A 37 33.25 19.12 -16.38
N GLU A 38 33.21 17.87 -16.83
CA GLU A 38 32.42 17.50 -18.00
C GLU A 38 30.98 17.95 -17.75
N ALA A 39 30.45 18.76 -18.67
CA ALA A 39 29.12 19.31 -18.55
C ALA A 39 28.11 18.15 -18.66
N MET A 40 27.57 17.71 -17.53
CA MET A 40 26.64 16.58 -17.47
C MET A 40 25.20 17.07 -17.64
N LEU A 41 24.39 16.28 -18.35
CA LEU A 41 22.97 16.55 -18.46
C LEU A 41 22.28 16.16 -17.15
N ARG A 42 21.54 17.10 -16.55
CA ARG A 42 20.83 16.88 -15.28
C ARG A 42 19.36 16.58 -15.57
N VAL A 43 18.85 15.50 -15.01
CA VAL A 43 17.44 15.12 -15.08
C VAL A 43 16.87 15.18 -13.68
N GLU A 44 15.86 16.01 -13.47
CA GLU A 44 15.20 16.17 -12.18
C GLU A 44 13.73 15.84 -12.31
N GLY A 45 13.25 14.95 -11.45
CA GLY A 45 11.84 14.62 -11.36
C GLY A 45 11.40 14.49 -9.93
N VAL A 46 10.11 14.20 -9.78
CA VAL A 46 9.51 13.87 -8.49
C VAL A 46 8.93 12.47 -8.56
N HIS A 47 9.07 11.73 -7.48
CA HIS A 47 8.31 10.50 -7.26
C HIS A 47 6.83 10.85 -7.11
N GLN A 48 5.95 9.97 -7.56
CA GLN A 48 4.53 10.27 -7.65
C GLN A 48 3.68 9.13 -7.09
N ALA A 49 2.46 9.49 -6.71
CA ALA A 49 1.42 8.56 -6.36
C ALA A 49 0.22 8.80 -7.27
N ILE A 50 -0.29 7.75 -7.89
CA ILE A 50 -1.48 7.78 -8.71
C ILE A 50 -2.55 6.88 -8.10
N ASN A 51 -3.80 7.30 -8.16
CA ASN A 51 -4.94 6.46 -7.81
C ASN A 51 -5.23 5.53 -9.00
N CYS A 52 -5.31 4.21 -8.80
CA CYS A 52 -5.58 3.29 -9.90
C CYS A 52 -7.00 3.42 -10.50
N LEU A 53 -7.91 4.15 -9.86
CA LEU A 53 -9.21 4.53 -10.44
C LEU A 53 -9.07 5.68 -11.44
N LYS A 54 -8.00 6.47 -11.35
CA LYS A 54 -7.74 7.59 -12.25
C LYS A 54 -6.85 7.13 -13.40
N LYS A 55 -7.29 7.43 -14.62
CA LYS A 55 -6.42 7.40 -15.80
C LYS A 55 -5.48 8.61 -15.77
N GLN A 56 -4.57 8.62 -14.81
CA GLN A 56 -3.56 9.66 -14.65
C GLN A 56 -2.20 9.13 -15.08
N GLU A 57 -1.55 9.85 -15.99
CA GLU A 57 -0.15 9.60 -16.31
C GLU A 57 0.76 10.31 -15.30
N ALA A 58 1.85 9.64 -14.92
CA ALA A 58 2.87 10.28 -14.10
C ALA A 58 3.58 11.38 -14.89
N ALA A 59 3.74 12.56 -14.28
CA ALA A 59 4.43 13.67 -14.92
C ALA A 59 5.90 13.32 -15.18
N ALA A 60 6.37 13.69 -16.39
CA ALA A 60 7.75 13.49 -16.81
C ALA A 60 8.73 14.41 -16.04
N PRO A 61 10.00 14.00 -15.87
CA PRO A 61 11.03 14.84 -15.29
C PRO A 61 11.41 16.01 -16.22
N VAL A 62 12.04 17.03 -15.63
CA VAL A 62 12.62 18.17 -16.32
C VAL A 62 14.08 17.87 -16.65
N VAL A 63 14.49 18.21 -17.87
CA VAL A 63 15.87 18.05 -18.35
C VAL A 63 16.56 19.40 -18.42
N TYR A 64 17.74 19.51 -17.81
CA TYR A 64 18.60 20.68 -17.86
C TYR A 64 19.86 20.35 -18.65
N ALA A 65 19.98 20.97 -19.83
CA ALA A 65 21.15 20.87 -20.70
C ALA A 65 22.08 22.10 -20.49
N PRO A 66 23.39 21.90 -20.31
CA PRO A 66 24.33 22.98 -19.98
C PRO A 66 24.52 24.02 -21.10
N ASP A 67 24.26 23.64 -22.35
CA ASP A 67 24.40 24.45 -23.56
C ASP A 67 23.04 24.82 -24.18
N ASN A 68 21.94 24.62 -23.44
CA ASN A 68 20.57 24.81 -23.92
C ASN A 68 20.25 24.00 -25.19
N THR A 69 21.00 22.91 -25.44
CA THR A 69 20.68 21.98 -26.53
C THR A 69 19.39 21.23 -26.25
N THR A 70 18.69 20.87 -27.33
CA THR A 70 17.52 20.01 -27.22
C THR A 70 17.96 18.60 -26.80
N ALA A 71 17.36 18.09 -25.73
CA ALA A 71 17.53 16.72 -25.29
C ALA A 71 16.30 15.90 -25.66
N SER A 72 16.51 14.71 -26.20
CA SER A 72 15.49 13.67 -26.26
C SER A 72 15.31 13.07 -24.86
N LEU A 73 14.07 12.71 -24.51
CA LEU A 73 13.73 12.05 -23.26
C LEU A 73 12.98 10.75 -23.57
N SER A 74 13.44 9.66 -22.97
CA SER A 74 12.85 8.32 -23.12
C SER A 74 12.75 7.64 -21.77
N TYR A 75 11.91 6.61 -21.64
CA TYR A 75 11.79 5.86 -20.40
C TYR A 75 11.57 4.36 -20.60
N GLN A 76 11.88 3.60 -19.56
CA GLN A 76 11.55 2.18 -19.43
C GLN A 76 10.87 1.93 -18.09
N ASP A 77 9.78 1.18 -18.12
CA ASP A 77 8.99 0.85 -16.94
C ASP A 77 9.23 -0.58 -16.48
N GLN A 78 9.39 -0.74 -15.17
CA GLN A 78 9.33 -2.03 -14.51
C GLN A 78 8.28 -1.97 -13.39
N GLN A 79 7.36 -2.93 -13.38
CA GLN A 79 6.26 -2.95 -12.41
C GLN A 79 6.54 -3.98 -11.31
N PHE A 80 6.20 -3.61 -10.07
CA PHE A 80 6.28 -4.49 -8.92
C PHE A 80 4.97 -4.46 -8.15
N LYS A 81 4.54 -5.64 -7.71
CA LYS A 81 3.42 -5.76 -6.79
C LYS A 81 3.90 -5.48 -5.38
N LEU A 82 3.16 -4.66 -4.66
CA LEU A 82 3.35 -4.45 -3.22
C LEU A 82 2.23 -5.14 -2.42
N GLY A 83 1.07 -5.36 -3.04
CA GLY A 83 -0.02 -6.15 -2.48
C GLY A 83 -0.63 -5.52 -1.22
N CYS A 84 -1.01 -6.38 -0.27
CA CYS A 84 -1.70 -6.00 0.95
C CYS A 84 -0.74 -5.64 2.08
N ALA A 85 0.41 -6.29 2.07
CA ALA A 85 1.67 -5.92 2.68
C ALA A 85 2.73 -6.74 1.96
N VAL A 86 3.92 -6.18 1.72
CA VAL A 86 5.04 -7.04 1.28
C VAL A 86 5.62 -7.65 2.55
N SER A 87 5.51 -8.97 2.67
CA SER A 87 6.21 -9.73 3.71
C SER A 87 7.42 -10.43 3.10
N GLY A 88 8.53 -10.38 3.84
CA GLY A 88 9.80 -10.97 3.47
C GLY A 88 10.58 -10.19 2.41
N PHE A 89 11.70 -10.79 1.99
CA PHE A 89 12.60 -10.25 0.98
C PHE A 89 12.20 -10.76 -0.41
N THR A 90 11.00 -10.38 -0.84
CA THR A 90 10.40 -10.79 -2.11
C THR A 90 10.08 -9.59 -3.01
N GLU A 91 9.79 -9.85 -4.28
CA GLU A 91 9.36 -8.84 -5.26
C GLU A 91 10.30 -7.62 -5.31
N TYR A 92 9.79 -6.42 -4.98
CA TYR A 92 10.58 -5.19 -4.98
C TYR A 92 11.74 -5.22 -3.98
N PHE A 93 11.57 -5.89 -2.83
CA PHE A 93 12.57 -6.01 -1.77
C PHE A 93 13.44 -7.27 -1.89
N ALA A 94 13.36 -7.99 -3.01
CA ALA A 94 14.22 -9.13 -3.29
C ALA A 94 15.71 -8.75 -3.16
N PRO A 95 16.57 -9.62 -2.60
CA PRO A 95 17.98 -9.30 -2.33
C PRO A 95 18.76 -8.79 -3.53
N SER A 96 18.42 -9.26 -4.73
CA SER A 96 19.06 -8.84 -5.99
C SER A 96 18.89 -7.36 -6.32
N ARG A 97 17.96 -6.67 -5.66
CA ARG A 97 17.68 -5.23 -5.86
C ARG A 97 18.41 -4.33 -4.85
N TRP A 98 19.05 -4.90 -3.83
CA TRP A 98 19.81 -4.13 -2.86
C TRP A 98 21.18 -3.78 -3.46
N ALA A 99 21.48 -2.49 -3.58
CA ALA A 99 22.79 -2.03 -3.99
C ALA A 99 23.80 -2.30 -2.87
N ALA A 100 24.83 -3.09 -3.17
CA ALA A 100 25.87 -3.43 -2.21
C ALA A 100 27.12 -2.55 -2.43
N PHE A 101 27.57 -1.87 -1.39
CA PHE A 101 28.85 -1.18 -1.34
C PHE A 101 29.80 -1.91 -0.37
N LYS A 102 31.05 -2.12 -0.77
CA LYS A 102 32.07 -2.85 0.01
C LYS A 102 33.30 -1.98 0.19
N ILE A 103 33.81 -1.90 1.43
CA ILE A 103 35.10 -1.26 1.73
C ILE A 103 36.06 -2.34 2.24
N ASN A 104 37.15 -2.56 1.51
CA ASN A 104 38.28 -3.48 1.79
C ASN A 104 37.96 -4.99 1.78
N GLY A 105 38.51 -5.71 0.78
CA GLY A 105 38.46 -7.17 0.67
C GLY A 105 39.07 -7.69 -0.64
N ASP A 106 40.38 -7.95 -0.66
CA ASP A 106 41.15 -8.33 -1.86
C ASP A 106 41.22 -9.87 -2.07
N GLY A 107 40.10 -10.59 -1.92
CA GLY A 107 40.05 -12.06 -1.96
C GLY A 107 39.37 -12.62 -3.21
N GLY A 108 40.11 -13.40 -4.01
CA GLY A 108 39.66 -14.06 -5.24
C GLY A 108 38.48 -15.03 -5.09
N VAL A 109 37.91 -15.38 -6.25
CA VAL A 109 36.61 -16.03 -6.46
C VAL A 109 36.65 -17.54 -6.19
N ASP A 110 35.87 -18.00 -5.21
CA ASP A 110 35.19 -19.30 -5.25
C ASP A 110 33.76 -19.13 -4.73
N VAL A 111 32.78 -19.52 -5.53
CA VAL A 111 31.37 -19.11 -5.48
C VAL A 111 30.51 -19.97 -4.52
N THR A 112 31.13 -20.62 -3.54
CA THR A 112 30.41 -21.27 -2.43
C THR A 112 30.49 -20.50 -1.10
N GLY A 113 31.12 -19.33 -1.07
CA GLY A 113 31.29 -18.50 0.14
C GLY A 113 31.49 -17.02 -0.19
N ALA A 114 30.42 -16.34 -0.62
CA ALA A 114 30.48 -14.92 -0.97
C ALA A 114 30.82 -14.07 0.28
N PRO A 115 31.88 -13.23 0.24
CA PRO A 115 32.47 -12.62 1.44
C PRO A 115 31.61 -11.55 2.11
N ASN A 116 30.53 -11.12 1.46
CA ASN A 116 29.54 -10.18 1.98
C ASN A 116 28.29 -10.35 1.11
N SER A 117 27.41 -11.29 1.47
CA SER A 117 26.16 -11.57 0.77
C SER A 117 24.98 -11.50 1.71
N ILE A 118 23.84 -11.08 1.15
CA ILE A 118 22.53 -11.41 1.71
C ILE A 118 22.20 -12.83 1.22
N LEU A 119 22.29 -13.81 2.12
CA LEU A 119 21.79 -15.17 1.89
C LEU A 119 20.33 -15.23 2.28
N VAL A 120 19.48 -15.83 1.45
CA VAL A 120 18.05 -16.02 1.78
C VAL A 120 17.80 -17.46 2.17
N GLU A 121 17.34 -17.66 3.39
CA GLU A 121 16.91 -18.96 3.93
C GLU A 121 15.37 -18.98 4.02
N GLY A 122 14.72 -18.90 2.84
CA GLY A 122 13.26 -18.79 2.71
C GLY A 122 12.75 -17.36 2.57
N ALA A 123 11.50 -17.20 2.10
CA ALA A 123 10.96 -15.89 1.67
C ALA A 123 11.03 -14.77 2.73
N ASN A 124 11.01 -15.12 4.02
CA ASN A 124 10.95 -14.17 5.14
C ASN A 124 12.25 -14.05 5.94
N ARG A 125 13.35 -14.67 5.50
CA ARG A 125 14.62 -14.64 6.22
C ARG A 125 15.76 -14.31 5.28
N ALA A 126 16.59 -13.38 5.72
CA ALA A 126 17.82 -13.00 5.07
C ALA A 126 18.96 -13.06 6.08
N SER A 127 20.18 -13.37 5.65
CA SER A 127 21.38 -13.39 6.46
C SER A 127 22.42 -12.51 5.81
N VAL A 128 22.89 -11.51 6.53
CA VAL A 128 24.00 -10.65 6.15
C VAL A 128 25.26 -11.16 6.81
N ILE A 129 26.20 -11.64 6.00
CA ILE A 129 27.49 -12.13 6.47
C ILE A 129 28.54 -11.02 6.27
N ALA A 130 29.34 -10.74 7.29
CA ALA A 130 30.52 -9.89 7.19
C ALA A 130 31.80 -10.70 7.46
N THR A 131 32.77 -10.63 6.55
CA THR A 131 34.11 -11.18 6.77
C THR A 131 34.96 -10.32 7.71
N PRO A 132 35.98 -10.89 8.38
CA PRO A 132 36.96 -10.12 9.14
C PRO A 132 37.53 -8.93 8.37
N GLY A 133 37.60 -7.74 8.99
CA GLY A 133 38.22 -6.55 8.41
C GLY A 133 37.43 -5.92 7.26
N SER A 134 36.15 -6.26 7.11
CA SER A 134 35.31 -5.76 6.02
C SER A 134 34.16 -4.91 6.53
N ALA A 135 33.75 -3.96 5.70
CA ALA A 135 32.51 -3.21 5.84
C ALA A 135 31.63 -3.44 4.62
N ALA A 136 30.33 -3.62 4.86
CA ALA A 136 29.33 -3.70 3.80
C ALA A 136 28.13 -2.80 4.12
N SER A 137 27.57 -2.21 3.07
CA SER A 137 26.36 -1.41 3.10
C SER A 137 25.41 -1.91 2.02
N TYR A 138 24.20 -2.30 2.41
CA TYR A 138 23.15 -2.75 1.49
C TYR A 138 22.05 -1.70 1.48
N ARG A 139 21.79 -1.12 0.31
CA ARG A 139 20.89 0.03 0.15
C ARG A 139 19.73 -0.30 -0.77
N ILE A 140 18.56 0.20 -0.45
CA ILE A 140 17.39 0.14 -1.33
C ILE A 140 16.59 1.44 -1.22
N ALA A 141 16.09 1.91 -2.36
CA ALA A 141 15.17 3.03 -2.40
C ALA A 141 13.75 2.56 -2.06
N ILE A 142 13.05 3.29 -1.21
CA ILE A 142 11.68 3.02 -0.81
C ILE A 142 10.73 3.28 -1.99
N PRO A 143 9.91 2.30 -2.40
CA PRO A 143 9.13 2.40 -3.64
C PRO A 143 7.92 3.33 -3.51
N ALA A 144 7.35 3.44 -2.33
CA ALA A 144 6.09 4.13 -2.07
C ALA A 144 6.11 4.68 -0.64
N GLU A 145 5.20 5.59 -0.33
CA GLU A 145 5.03 6.04 1.06
C GLU A 145 4.61 4.86 1.96
N GLY A 146 5.24 4.70 3.12
CA GLY A 146 4.93 3.60 4.04
C GLY A 146 5.89 3.46 5.21
N TYR A 147 5.80 2.32 5.90
CA TYR A 147 6.64 1.93 7.02
C TYR A 147 7.37 0.63 6.71
N VAL A 148 8.60 0.50 7.20
CA VAL A 148 9.37 -0.74 7.17
C VAL A 148 9.52 -1.26 8.59
N SER A 149 9.27 -2.55 8.77
CA SER A 149 9.59 -3.26 10.01
C SER A 149 10.40 -4.52 9.70
N PHE A 150 11.25 -4.94 10.63
CA PHE A 150 11.89 -6.26 10.61
C PHE A 150 12.51 -6.58 11.96
N ASN A 151 12.75 -7.86 12.20
CA ASN A 151 13.57 -8.35 13.29
C ASN A 151 14.99 -8.57 12.80
N TRP A 152 15.97 -8.33 13.67
CA TRP A 152 17.35 -8.70 13.43
C TRP A 152 17.91 -9.51 14.60
N LYS A 153 18.80 -10.45 14.30
CA LYS A 153 19.44 -11.31 15.28
C LYS A 153 20.86 -11.64 14.87
N TYR A 154 21.78 -11.47 15.80
CA TYR A 154 23.12 -12.03 15.73
C TYR A 154 23.05 -13.55 15.91
N ILE A 155 23.49 -14.30 14.90
CA ILE A 155 23.38 -15.77 14.89
C ILE A 155 24.71 -16.51 14.92
N GLY A 156 25.85 -15.82 14.72
CA GLY A 156 27.13 -16.51 14.73
C GLY A 156 28.34 -15.65 14.46
N GLY A 157 29.50 -16.19 14.84
CA GLY A 157 30.79 -15.52 14.87
C GLY A 157 31.42 -15.55 16.26
N SER A 158 32.67 -15.09 16.36
CA SER A 158 33.36 -14.91 17.66
C SER A 158 32.71 -13.81 18.53
N ASN A 159 33.22 -13.51 19.73
CA ASN A 159 32.72 -12.47 20.64
C ASN A 159 32.25 -11.13 20.00
N LEU A 160 31.27 -10.46 20.63
CA LEU A 160 30.59 -9.23 20.14
C LEU A 160 31.42 -7.93 20.22
N PHE A 161 32.62 -7.96 20.80
CA PHE A 161 33.42 -6.75 20.97
C PHE A 161 33.84 -6.21 19.58
N ASN A 162 33.66 -4.90 19.37
CA ASN A 162 33.98 -4.15 18.15
C ASN A 162 33.18 -4.47 16.88
N ARG A 163 31.95 -4.98 17.02
CA ARG A 163 31.05 -5.22 15.88
C ARG A 163 29.97 -4.18 15.84
N GLN A 164 29.64 -3.74 14.63
CA GLN A 164 28.60 -2.75 14.44
C GLN A 164 27.66 -3.22 13.35
N PHE A 165 26.39 -3.35 13.72
CA PHE A 165 25.27 -3.43 12.79
C PHE A 165 24.37 -2.23 13.10
N TRP A 166 23.96 -1.52 12.07
CA TRP A 166 23.02 -0.40 12.22
C TRP A 166 22.21 -0.21 10.94
N VAL A 167 21.07 0.45 11.11
CA VAL A 167 20.15 0.82 10.04
C VAL A 167 20.26 2.31 9.80
N GLU A 168 20.33 2.72 8.55
CA GLU A 168 20.24 4.14 8.16
C GLU A 168 19.00 4.39 7.31
N VAL A 169 18.45 5.59 7.46
CA VAL A 169 17.45 6.16 6.57
C VAL A 169 18.02 7.46 6.04
N ASN A 170 18.14 7.59 4.72
CA ASN A 170 18.73 8.77 4.06
C ASN A 170 20.13 9.14 4.58
N GLY A 171 20.93 8.14 4.96
CA GLY A 171 22.28 8.32 5.51
C GLY A 171 22.31 8.71 6.99
N GLU A 172 21.17 8.89 7.64
CA GLU A 172 21.08 9.12 9.08
C GLU A 172 20.84 7.79 9.82
N ARG A 173 21.56 7.56 10.92
CA ARG A 173 21.45 6.34 11.71
C ARG A 173 20.12 6.31 12.47
N ALA A 174 19.25 5.36 12.11
CA ALA A 174 17.92 5.19 12.68
C ALA A 174 17.88 4.15 13.81
N GLU A 175 18.69 3.10 13.72
CA GLU A 175 18.78 2.03 14.73
C GLU A 175 20.21 1.50 14.78
N SER A 176 20.68 1.06 15.94
CA SER A 176 22.02 0.49 16.10
C SER A 176 22.01 -0.66 17.08
N MET A 177 22.79 -1.70 16.80
CA MET A 177 23.13 -2.72 17.78
C MET A 177 23.80 -2.04 18.98
N ALA A 178 23.13 -2.02 20.12
CA ALA A 178 23.70 -1.58 21.38
C ALA A 178 24.58 -2.69 21.99
N GLU A 179 25.56 -2.30 22.79
CA GLU A 179 26.45 -3.24 23.47
C GLU A 179 25.64 -4.22 24.33
N GLY A 180 25.89 -5.52 24.18
CA GLY A 180 25.17 -6.58 24.89
C GLY A 180 23.86 -7.05 24.23
N HIS A 181 23.38 -6.38 23.18
CA HIS A 181 22.21 -6.83 22.42
C HIS A 181 22.60 -7.76 21.28
N THR A 182 21.99 -8.96 21.25
CA THR A 182 22.16 -9.96 20.18
C THR A 182 20.95 -10.04 19.26
N ALA A 183 19.91 -9.27 19.51
CA ALA A 183 18.73 -9.18 18.67
C ALA A 183 18.01 -7.85 18.93
N GLY A 184 17.19 -7.44 17.97
CA GLY A 184 16.33 -6.27 18.06
C GLY A 184 15.23 -6.29 17.03
N ASN A 185 14.33 -5.33 17.15
CA ASN A 185 13.28 -5.05 16.18
C ASN A 185 13.48 -3.63 15.67
N PHE A 186 13.39 -3.45 14.36
CA PHE A 186 13.37 -2.16 13.72
C PHE A 186 11.95 -1.84 13.26
N PHE A 187 11.52 -0.60 13.49
CA PHE A 187 10.31 -0.03 12.91
C PHE A 187 10.63 1.41 12.51
N SER A 188 10.44 1.74 11.23
CA SER A 188 10.77 3.06 10.71
C SER A 188 9.73 4.12 11.11
N SER A 189 10.10 5.40 11.01
CA SER A 189 9.10 6.47 10.81
C SER A 189 8.43 6.34 9.43
N LEU A 190 7.47 7.21 9.13
CA LEU A 190 6.89 7.28 7.79
C LEU A 190 8.01 7.60 6.79
N LEU A 191 8.19 6.73 5.80
CA LEU A 191 9.15 6.88 4.72
C LEU A 191 8.41 7.38 3.48
N SER A 192 9.06 8.28 2.74
CA SER A 192 8.60 8.76 1.44
C SER A 192 9.15 7.88 0.32
N SER A 193 8.47 7.87 -0.82
CA SER A 193 9.00 7.26 -2.04
C SER A 193 10.33 7.93 -2.42
N GLY A 194 11.35 7.13 -2.69
CA GLY A 194 12.71 7.59 -2.99
C GLY A 194 13.64 7.70 -1.77
N ASP A 195 13.13 7.65 -0.54
CA ASP A 195 13.98 7.56 0.65
C ASP A 195 14.87 6.32 0.56
N GLU A 196 16.10 6.38 1.06
CA GLU A 196 17.03 5.26 1.05
C GLU A 196 17.07 4.57 2.41
N LEU A 197 16.77 3.27 2.43
CA LEU A 197 17.00 2.39 3.58
C LEU A 197 18.32 1.66 3.39
N ALA A 198 19.19 1.69 4.40
CA ALA A 198 20.47 0.99 4.36
C ALA A 198 20.70 0.10 5.58
N PHE A 199 21.23 -1.10 5.33
CA PHE A 199 21.80 -1.98 6.35
C PHE A 199 23.31 -1.88 6.29
N ASN A 200 23.91 -1.47 7.40
CA ASN A 200 25.34 -1.28 7.50
C ASN A 200 25.93 -2.28 8.49
N ILE A 201 27.01 -2.92 8.08
CA ILE A 201 27.73 -3.91 8.88
C ILE A 201 29.23 -3.64 8.79
N VAL A 202 29.89 -3.62 9.95
CA VAL A 202 31.34 -3.46 10.05
C VAL A 202 31.91 -4.52 10.97
N SER A 203 32.88 -5.27 10.45
CA SER A 203 33.67 -6.26 11.16
C SER A 203 35.15 -5.86 11.15
N ASP A 204 35.79 -5.82 12.31
CA ASP A 204 37.17 -5.37 12.47
C ASP A 204 38.19 -6.52 12.30
N VAL A 205 38.10 -7.56 13.11
CA VAL A 205 39.11 -8.63 13.24
C VAL A 205 38.48 -10.00 13.03
N ARG A 206 37.16 -10.14 13.25
CA ARG A 206 36.47 -11.42 13.13
C ARG A 206 35.09 -11.25 12.52
N GLY A 207 34.82 -12.07 11.50
CA GLY A 207 33.55 -12.08 10.80
C GLY A 207 32.37 -12.43 11.71
N PHE A 208 31.20 -12.01 11.27
CA PHE A 208 29.94 -12.32 11.92
C PHE A 208 28.76 -12.30 10.98
N GLU A 209 27.65 -12.84 11.46
CA GLU A 209 26.42 -12.95 10.71
C GLU A 209 25.24 -12.33 11.47
N ILE A 210 24.46 -11.53 10.75
CA ILE A 210 23.19 -10.97 11.19
C ILE A 210 22.08 -11.58 10.34
N GLN A 211 21.16 -12.27 11.00
CA GLN A 211 19.90 -12.67 10.41
C GLN A 211 18.90 -11.52 10.51
N LEU A 212 18.25 -11.23 9.40
CA LEU A 212 17.06 -10.39 9.28
C LEU A 212 15.86 -11.31 9.08
N SER A 213 14.78 -11.08 9.81
CA SER A 213 13.54 -11.85 9.68
C SER A 213 12.33 -10.94 9.77
N ASP A 214 11.18 -11.47 9.33
CA ASP A 214 9.88 -10.81 9.49
C ASP A 214 9.90 -9.40 8.88
N PHE A 215 10.56 -9.26 7.72
CA PHE A 215 10.58 -8.01 6.98
C PHE A 215 9.16 -7.70 6.50
N GLU A 216 8.65 -6.52 6.80
CA GLU A 216 7.37 -6.06 6.32
C GLU A 216 7.48 -4.63 5.78
N PHE A 217 6.84 -4.40 4.65
CA PHE A 217 6.60 -3.06 4.13
C PHE A 217 5.09 -2.78 4.14
N LEU A 218 4.69 -1.88 5.02
CA LEU A 218 3.32 -1.47 5.24
C LEU A 218 3.05 -0.19 4.44
N SER A 219 2.24 -0.28 3.39
CA SER A 219 1.92 0.84 2.50
C SER A 219 0.48 0.80 2.01
N ASN A 220 -0.07 1.97 1.70
CA ASN A 220 -1.35 2.11 1.00
C ASN A 220 -1.22 1.88 -0.51
N ALA A 221 -0.02 1.62 -1.03
CA ALA A 221 0.19 1.27 -2.42
C ALA A 221 0.00 -0.23 -2.70
N ILE A 222 -0.73 -0.58 -3.76
CA ILE A 222 -0.86 -1.98 -4.24
C ILE A 222 0.29 -2.40 -5.15
N GLY A 223 1.02 -1.42 -5.68
CA GLY A 223 2.13 -1.64 -6.58
C GLY A 223 2.92 -0.37 -6.80
N VAL A 224 4.06 -0.53 -7.48
CA VAL A 224 4.94 0.56 -7.88
C VAL A 224 5.41 0.31 -9.30
N ILE A 225 5.49 1.38 -10.09
CA ILE A 225 6.22 1.41 -11.34
C ILE A 225 7.56 2.09 -11.08
N GLU A 226 8.65 1.36 -11.23
CA GLU A 226 9.99 1.92 -11.34
C GLU A 226 10.21 2.34 -12.79
N ARG A 227 10.16 3.65 -13.04
CA ARG A 227 10.36 4.25 -14.35
C ARG A 227 11.77 4.84 -14.45
N ARG A 228 12.59 4.29 -15.33
CA ARG A 228 13.95 4.79 -15.60
C ARG A 228 13.92 5.73 -16.79
N TRP A 229 14.16 7.00 -16.53
CA TRP A 229 14.28 8.03 -17.56
C TRP A 229 15.73 8.12 -18.05
N GLU A 230 15.92 8.14 -19.37
CA GLU A 230 17.19 8.47 -20.03
C GLU A 230 16.97 9.67 -20.93
N ALA A 231 17.74 10.73 -20.68
CA ALA A 231 17.80 11.91 -21.52
C ALA A 231 19.12 11.93 -22.29
N ARG A 232 19.06 12.32 -23.56
CA ARG A 232 20.22 12.34 -24.46
C ARG A 232 20.20 13.53 -25.41
N THR A 233 21.33 14.22 -25.54
CA THR A 233 21.54 15.28 -26.55
C THR A 233 22.21 14.72 -27.80
N ASP A 234 22.15 15.48 -28.90
CA ASP A 234 22.81 15.12 -30.17
C ASP A 234 24.34 15.02 -30.03
N ASN A 235 24.92 15.76 -29.08
CA ASN A 235 26.35 15.73 -28.77
C ASN A 235 26.76 14.53 -27.89
N GLY A 236 25.81 13.65 -27.54
CA GLY A 236 26.07 12.41 -26.80
C GLY A 236 26.07 12.56 -25.27
N LEU A 237 25.74 13.73 -24.73
CA LEU A 237 25.55 13.89 -23.28
C LEU A 237 24.36 13.05 -22.82
N LYS A 238 24.48 12.45 -21.63
CA LYS A 238 23.44 11.63 -21.03
C LYS A 238 23.14 12.07 -19.61
N GLY A 239 21.89 11.91 -19.22
CA GLY A 239 21.42 12.04 -17.85
C GLY A 239 20.34 11.01 -17.58
N GLN A 240 20.23 10.59 -16.32
CA GLN A 240 19.29 9.55 -15.91
C GLN A 240 18.58 9.95 -14.62
N PHE A 241 17.34 9.50 -14.48
CA PHE A 241 16.54 9.63 -13.27
C PHE A 241 15.63 8.42 -13.11
N THR A 242 15.63 7.80 -11.94
CA THR A 242 14.67 6.75 -11.61
C THR A 242 13.51 7.37 -10.86
N GLN A 243 12.31 7.27 -11.43
CA GLN A 243 11.07 7.72 -10.85
C GLN A 243 10.29 6.52 -10.31
N PHE A 244 9.93 6.54 -9.03
CA PHE A 244 8.92 5.65 -8.48
C PHE A 244 7.52 6.26 -8.63
N VAL A 245 6.63 5.51 -9.26
CA VAL A 245 5.20 5.85 -9.39
C VAL A 245 4.42 4.82 -8.61
N SER A 246 4.05 5.19 -7.39
CA SER A 246 3.23 4.33 -6.51
C SER A 246 1.77 4.32 -6.97
N ILE A 247 1.16 3.15 -6.98
CA ILE A 247 -0.24 2.93 -7.34
C ILE A 247 -1.02 2.75 -6.05
N LYS A 248 -1.76 3.78 -5.65
CA LYS A 248 -2.52 3.81 -4.40
C LYS A 248 -3.80 3.00 -4.50
N LYS A 249 -4.14 2.33 -3.40
CA LYS A 249 -5.46 1.74 -3.15
C LYS A 249 -6.52 2.84 -3.12
N PRO A 250 -7.76 2.53 -3.52
CA PRO A 250 -8.89 3.39 -3.19
C PRO A 250 -9.05 3.52 -1.67
N ASP A 251 -9.53 4.67 -1.19
CA ASP A 251 -9.93 4.80 0.20
C ASP A 251 -11.36 4.27 0.37
N PHE A 252 -11.48 3.08 0.96
CA PHE A 252 -12.79 2.44 1.14
C PHE A 252 -13.66 3.18 2.14
N SER A 253 -13.10 3.99 3.04
CA SER A 253 -13.91 4.80 3.96
C SER A 253 -14.80 5.81 3.21
N GLN A 254 -14.49 6.07 1.93
CA GLN A 254 -15.20 6.97 1.04
C GLN A 254 -16.18 6.26 0.08
N VAL A 255 -16.50 4.98 0.31
CA VAL A 255 -17.51 4.29 -0.49
C VAL A 255 -18.89 4.87 -0.17
N VAL A 256 -19.57 5.31 -1.23
CA VAL A 256 -20.95 5.78 -1.21
C VAL A 256 -21.80 4.78 -1.96
N PHE A 257 -22.83 4.27 -1.28
CA PHE A 257 -23.80 3.33 -1.87
C PHE A 257 -24.92 4.07 -2.60
N PRO A 258 -25.51 3.46 -3.64
CA PRO A 258 -26.62 4.06 -4.36
C PRO A 258 -27.86 4.15 -3.45
N GLY A 259 -28.62 5.24 -3.58
CA GLY A 259 -29.82 5.45 -2.75
C GLY A 259 -31.03 4.61 -3.20
N ASN A 260 -32.09 4.66 -2.40
CA ASN A 260 -33.25 3.79 -2.57
C ASN A 260 -34.26 4.32 -3.61
N TYR A 261 -34.80 3.45 -4.44
CA TYR A 261 -35.94 3.77 -5.33
C TYR A 261 -37.26 3.41 -4.64
N ASP A 262 -37.51 4.01 -3.48
CA ASP A 262 -38.59 3.63 -2.56
C ASP A 262 -39.73 4.66 -2.46
N GLY A 263 -39.60 5.80 -3.16
CA GLY A 263 -40.51 6.94 -3.15
C GLY A 263 -40.12 8.06 -2.18
N SER A 264 -39.14 7.84 -1.31
CA SER A 264 -38.58 8.84 -0.40
C SER A 264 -37.28 9.41 -0.97
N ASP A 265 -36.28 8.55 -1.21
CA ASP A 265 -34.97 8.99 -1.70
C ASP A 265 -35.03 9.26 -3.21
N TYR A 266 -35.48 8.26 -3.98
CA TYR A 266 -35.76 8.36 -5.41
C TYR A 266 -37.17 7.88 -5.75
N PRO A 267 -37.78 8.37 -6.85
CA PRO A 267 -39.09 7.90 -7.30
C PRO A 267 -39.10 6.39 -7.59
N LEU A 268 -40.26 5.76 -7.42
CA LEU A 268 -40.47 4.36 -7.80
C LEU A 268 -40.18 4.15 -9.30
N ILE A 269 -39.64 2.97 -9.62
CA ILE A 269 -39.39 2.55 -11.00
C ILE A 269 -40.71 2.08 -11.63
N ASN A 270 -40.96 2.46 -12.88
CA ASN A 270 -42.15 2.02 -13.60
C ASN A 270 -41.96 0.61 -14.18
N SER A 271 -43.06 -0.11 -14.40
CA SER A 271 -43.04 -1.44 -15.03
C SER A 271 -42.30 -1.42 -16.37
N GLY A 272 -41.46 -2.41 -16.61
CA GLY A 272 -40.74 -2.60 -17.87
C GLY A 272 -39.44 -1.79 -18.01
N VAL A 273 -39.04 -1.04 -16.99
CA VAL A 273 -37.71 -0.42 -16.90
C VAL A 273 -36.74 -1.41 -16.25
N SER A 274 -35.50 -1.47 -16.73
CA SER A 274 -34.45 -2.30 -16.11
C SER A 274 -34.16 -1.82 -14.69
N ILE A 275 -33.90 -2.78 -13.80
CA ILE A 275 -33.46 -2.56 -12.41
C ILE A 275 -31.96 -2.81 -12.25
N ASP A 276 -31.23 -3.04 -13.34
CA ASP A 276 -29.81 -3.32 -13.28
C ASP A 276 -29.06 -2.14 -12.64
N PRO A 277 -27.89 -2.39 -12.00
CA PRO A 277 -27.04 -1.34 -11.47
C PRO A 277 -26.71 -0.20 -12.44
N GLU A 278 -26.65 -0.47 -13.75
CA GLU A 278 -26.46 0.56 -14.77
C GLU A 278 -27.54 1.66 -14.74
N TRP A 279 -28.75 1.32 -14.27
CA TRP A 279 -29.91 2.21 -14.18
C TRP A 279 -30.21 2.66 -12.74
N THR A 280 -29.82 1.86 -11.76
CA THR A 280 -30.13 2.06 -10.34
C THR A 280 -28.91 2.50 -9.52
N GLY A 281 -27.77 2.63 -10.16
CA GLY A 281 -26.50 3.08 -9.58
C GLY A 281 -25.63 1.91 -9.11
N TYR A 282 -24.32 2.06 -9.31
CA TYR A 282 -23.29 1.29 -8.62
C TYR A 282 -22.81 2.07 -7.39
N PRO A 283 -22.27 1.40 -6.35
CA PRO A 283 -21.43 2.06 -5.37
C PRO A 283 -20.29 2.82 -6.06
N PHE A 284 -19.86 3.93 -5.49
CA PHE A 284 -18.75 4.72 -6.01
C PHE A 284 -17.87 5.22 -4.86
N ILE A 285 -16.64 5.61 -5.18
CA ILE A 285 -15.73 6.27 -4.23
C ILE A 285 -15.76 7.76 -4.46
N ASP A 286 -15.86 8.52 -3.39
CA ASP A 286 -15.95 9.98 -3.38
C ASP A 286 -14.73 10.60 -2.66
N GLU A 287 -13.72 11.06 -3.39
CA GLU A 287 -12.43 11.40 -2.78
C GLU A 287 -12.47 12.60 -1.82
N ASP A 288 -13.39 13.55 -2.01
CA ASP A 288 -13.52 14.73 -1.16
C ASP A 288 -14.66 14.60 -0.11
N GLY A 289 -15.40 13.49 -0.14
CA GLY A 289 -16.54 13.21 0.73
C GLY A 289 -17.77 14.09 0.47
N SER A 290 -17.80 14.86 -0.62
CA SER A 290 -18.92 15.67 -1.04
C SER A 290 -19.61 15.05 -2.27
N ILE A 291 -20.79 14.46 -2.03
CA ILE A 291 -21.61 13.86 -3.10
C ILE A 291 -22.07 14.84 -4.21
N VAL A 292 -21.84 16.15 -4.03
CA VAL A 292 -22.20 17.20 -5.00
C VAL A 292 -21.13 17.36 -6.08
N THR A 293 -19.88 17.12 -5.73
CA THR A 293 -18.72 17.17 -6.62
C THR A 293 -18.63 15.84 -7.36
N ARG A 294 -18.78 15.87 -8.70
CA ARG A 294 -18.87 14.64 -9.52
C ARG A 294 -17.58 14.27 -10.24
N ASN A 295 -16.56 15.14 -10.19
CA ASN A 295 -15.33 14.96 -10.97
C ASN A 295 -14.34 13.97 -10.31
N ASP A 296 -14.65 13.60 -9.08
CA ASP A 296 -13.90 12.79 -8.13
C ASP A 296 -14.73 11.61 -7.61
N GLN A 297 -15.90 11.39 -8.21
CA GLN A 297 -16.73 10.21 -8.00
C GLN A 297 -16.31 9.13 -8.99
N TYR A 298 -15.85 7.99 -8.47
CA TYR A 298 -15.38 6.87 -9.27
C TYR A 298 -16.31 5.66 -9.08
N PRO A 299 -17.14 5.31 -10.08
CA PRO A 299 -18.06 4.18 -9.96
C PRO A 299 -17.28 2.88 -9.85
N LEU A 300 -17.69 2.03 -8.90
CA LEU A 300 -17.16 0.69 -8.70
C LEU A 300 -17.92 -0.30 -9.59
N ALA A 301 -18.04 -0.02 -10.88
CA ALA A 301 -18.86 -0.83 -11.79
C ALA A 301 -18.20 -2.14 -12.24
N ASP A 302 -16.87 -2.17 -12.27
CA ASP A 302 -16.07 -3.31 -12.69
C ASP A 302 -15.05 -3.65 -11.60
N ASP A 303 -14.77 -4.95 -11.38
CA ASP A 303 -13.66 -5.36 -10.53
C ASP A 303 -12.35 -4.76 -11.08
N GLY A 304 -11.62 -4.02 -10.25
CA GLY A 304 -10.39 -3.34 -10.64
C GLY A 304 -9.68 -2.69 -9.47
N CYS A 305 -8.50 -2.10 -9.66
CA CYS A 305 -7.84 -1.24 -8.67
C CYS A 305 -7.82 -1.77 -7.21
N ALA A 306 -7.58 -3.07 -7.05
CA ALA A 306 -7.52 -3.75 -5.76
C ALA A 306 -8.83 -3.87 -4.94
N PHE A 307 -9.98 -3.88 -5.59
CA PHE A 307 -11.28 -4.17 -4.96
C PHE A 307 -12.06 -5.28 -5.66
N SER A 308 -13.06 -5.82 -4.96
CA SER A 308 -14.11 -6.67 -5.51
C SER A 308 -15.48 -6.12 -5.14
N LEU A 309 -16.36 -6.04 -6.14
CA LEU A 309 -17.77 -5.71 -5.96
C LEU A 309 -18.62 -6.96 -6.18
N LYS A 310 -19.50 -7.26 -5.22
CA LYS A 310 -20.54 -8.28 -5.37
C LYS A 310 -21.89 -7.68 -5.05
N TRP A 311 -22.92 -8.20 -5.68
CA TRP A 311 -24.30 -7.91 -5.31
C TRP A 311 -25.22 -9.07 -5.59
N GLU A 312 -26.30 -9.14 -4.82
CA GLU A 312 -27.39 -10.10 -5.00
C GLU A 312 -28.74 -9.44 -4.73
N ASP A 313 -29.75 -9.86 -5.49
CA ASP A 313 -31.11 -9.33 -5.39
C ASP A 313 -32.03 -10.35 -4.72
N GLU A 314 -32.71 -9.92 -3.64
CA GLU A 314 -33.86 -10.60 -3.08
C GLU A 314 -35.15 -9.86 -3.50
N MET A 315 -36.15 -10.59 -3.98
CA MET A 315 -37.39 -9.99 -4.48
C MET A 315 -38.60 -10.38 -3.62
N LEU A 316 -39.37 -9.39 -3.22
CA LEU A 316 -40.68 -9.53 -2.58
C LEU A 316 -41.77 -8.91 -3.47
N TYR A 317 -42.96 -9.50 -3.45
CA TYR A 317 -44.12 -8.96 -4.15
C TYR A 317 -45.21 -8.59 -3.16
N ASP A 318 -45.64 -7.33 -3.20
CA ASP A 318 -46.65 -6.78 -2.30
C ASP A 318 -47.58 -5.81 -3.06
N GLU A 319 -48.89 -6.09 -3.04
CA GLU A 319 -49.96 -5.25 -3.61
C GLU A 319 -49.67 -4.65 -5.02
N GLY A 320 -49.12 -5.44 -5.94
CA GLY A 320 -48.83 -4.95 -7.30
C GLY A 320 -47.50 -4.19 -7.44
N THR A 321 -46.72 -4.10 -6.37
CA THR A 321 -45.37 -3.55 -6.33
C THR A 321 -44.37 -4.68 -6.11
N CYS A 322 -43.32 -4.72 -6.94
CA CYS A 322 -42.15 -5.56 -6.66
C CYS A 322 -41.17 -4.75 -5.81
N ILE A 323 -40.72 -5.32 -4.71
CA ILE A 323 -39.70 -4.74 -3.83
C ILE A 323 -38.45 -5.60 -3.99
N VAL A 324 -37.39 -5.01 -4.52
CA VAL A 324 -36.08 -5.65 -4.66
C VAL A 324 -35.17 -5.12 -3.57
N PHE A 325 -34.62 -6.02 -2.76
CA PHE A 325 -33.55 -5.75 -1.81
C PHE A 325 -32.24 -6.16 -2.47
N ARG A 326 -31.48 -5.18 -2.93
CA ARG A 326 -30.15 -5.41 -3.50
C ARG A 326 -29.11 -5.30 -2.41
N HIS A 327 -28.47 -6.41 -2.07
CA HIS A 327 -27.38 -6.47 -1.11
C HIS A 327 -26.06 -6.23 -1.84
N TRP A 328 -25.42 -5.12 -1.54
CA TRP A 328 -24.11 -4.74 -2.04
C TRP A 328 -23.03 -5.18 -1.06
N ILE A 329 -21.94 -5.74 -1.57
CA ILE A 329 -20.74 -6.08 -0.81
C ILE A 329 -19.53 -5.53 -1.58
N VAL A 330 -18.86 -4.54 -1.00
CA VAL A 330 -17.63 -3.93 -1.52
C VAL A 330 -16.49 -4.36 -0.61
N SER A 331 -15.46 -5.00 -1.17
CA SER A 331 -14.31 -5.50 -0.38
C SER A 331 -12.98 -5.16 -1.04
N ASP A 332 -11.94 -4.89 -0.25
CA ASP A 332 -10.59 -4.78 -0.78
C ASP A 332 -9.98 -6.17 -1.03
N TYR A 333 -8.97 -6.26 -1.91
CA TYR A 333 -8.27 -7.53 -2.15
C TYR A 333 -7.48 -8.04 -0.95
N CYS A 334 -7.33 -7.22 0.09
CA CYS A 334 -6.67 -7.59 1.32
C CYS A 334 -7.60 -8.31 2.28
N GLY A 335 -8.91 -8.15 2.11
CA GLY A 335 -9.94 -8.71 2.97
C GLY A 335 -10.07 -7.97 4.31
N ASP A 336 -9.30 -6.89 4.51
CA ASP A 336 -9.30 -6.13 5.75
C ASP A 336 -10.45 -5.09 5.77
N ASN A 337 -10.92 -4.68 4.58
CA ASN A 337 -11.99 -3.70 4.44
C ASN A 337 -13.16 -4.31 3.68
N VAL A 338 -14.28 -4.52 4.36
CA VAL A 338 -15.56 -4.96 3.77
C VAL A 338 -16.65 -3.98 4.17
N GLN A 339 -17.40 -3.49 3.18
CA GLN A 339 -18.58 -2.67 3.39
C GLN A 339 -19.79 -3.33 2.75
N GLU A 340 -20.91 -3.29 3.47
CA GLU A 340 -22.17 -3.89 3.06
C GLU A 340 -23.29 -2.86 3.11
N HIS A 341 -24.22 -2.94 2.16
CA HIS A 341 -25.39 -2.07 2.12
C HIS A 341 -26.57 -2.78 1.46
N THR A 342 -27.79 -2.47 1.89
CA THR A 342 -29.01 -2.96 1.23
C THR A 342 -29.74 -1.80 0.60
N GLN A 343 -29.79 -1.79 -0.73
CA GLN A 343 -30.58 -0.83 -1.51
C GLN A 343 -31.99 -1.38 -1.72
N VAL A 344 -33.00 -0.57 -1.47
CA VAL A 344 -34.41 -0.90 -1.69
C VAL A 344 -34.89 -0.30 -3.00
N ILE A 345 -35.35 -1.15 -3.93
CA ILE A 345 -35.85 -0.73 -5.25
C ILE A 345 -37.29 -1.19 -5.39
N LYS A 346 -38.24 -0.24 -5.50
CA LYS A 346 -39.66 -0.52 -5.70
C LYS A 346 -40.06 -0.30 -7.16
N VAL A 347 -40.62 -1.34 -7.78
CA VAL A 347 -41.09 -1.34 -9.17
C VAL A 347 -42.60 -1.48 -9.21
N ARG A 348 -43.28 -0.53 -9.87
CA ARG A 348 -44.73 -0.59 -10.09
C ARG A 348 -45.07 -1.65 -11.13
N GLY A 349 -46.19 -2.36 -10.94
CA GLY A 349 -46.72 -3.29 -11.93
C GLY A 349 -46.10 -4.68 -11.91
N GLY A 350 -45.30 -4.99 -10.88
CA GLY A 350 -44.71 -6.32 -10.64
C GLY A 350 -43.26 -6.47 -11.07
N CYS A 351 -42.69 -7.64 -10.79
CA CYS A 351 -41.25 -7.89 -10.97
C CYS A 351 -40.91 -8.10 -12.45
N PRO A 352 -39.83 -7.50 -12.96
CA PRO A 352 -39.28 -7.85 -14.26
C PRO A 352 -38.85 -9.33 -14.23
N GLU A 353 -39.55 -10.17 -15.00
CA GLU A 353 -39.32 -11.61 -15.19
C GLU A 353 -39.02 -12.47 -13.93
N GLY A 354 -40.07 -13.07 -13.33
CA GLY A 354 -39.91 -14.29 -12.53
C GLY A 354 -39.89 -14.15 -11.00
N GLY A 355 -40.29 -13.01 -10.44
CA GLY A 355 -40.49 -12.88 -8.99
C GLY A 355 -41.41 -13.99 -8.45
N LYS A 356 -40.86 -14.90 -7.63
CA LYS A 356 -41.67 -15.93 -6.97
C LYS A 356 -42.63 -15.21 -6.01
N PRO A 357 -43.96 -15.42 -6.09
CA PRO A 357 -44.87 -14.85 -5.11
C PRO A 357 -44.51 -15.39 -3.72
N LEU A 358 -44.61 -14.54 -2.69
CA LEU A 358 -44.41 -14.93 -1.30
C LEU A 358 -45.24 -16.18 -0.96
N PRO A 359 -44.74 -17.10 -0.11
CA PRO A 359 -45.57 -18.18 0.41
C PRO A 359 -46.85 -17.59 1.00
N TYR A 360 -47.99 -18.24 0.73
CA TYR A 360 -49.34 -17.73 1.04
C TYR A 360 -49.55 -17.31 2.51
N GLY A 361 -48.68 -17.73 3.44
CA GLY A 361 -48.70 -17.32 4.86
C GLY A 361 -48.03 -15.97 5.20
N GLN A 362 -47.37 -15.32 4.24
CA GLN A 362 -46.72 -14.00 4.42
C GLN A 362 -47.35 -12.91 3.54
N GLN A 363 -48.31 -13.27 2.67
CA GLN A 363 -49.06 -12.29 1.91
C GLN A 363 -50.11 -11.65 2.84
N VAL A 364 -50.03 -10.33 3.03
CA VAL A 364 -51.09 -9.59 3.71
C VAL A 364 -52.34 -9.74 2.84
N ALA A 365 -53.38 -10.37 3.38
CA ALA A 365 -54.60 -10.64 2.63
C ALA A 365 -55.18 -9.31 2.10
N PRO A 366 -55.52 -9.20 0.80
CA PRO A 366 -56.12 -8.00 0.27
C PRO A 366 -57.44 -7.73 1.00
N GLU A 367 -57.49 -6.60 1.69
CA GLU A 367 -58.61 -6.18 2.53
C GLU A 367 -59.80 -5.77 1.65
N ASN A 368 -60.55 -6.75 1.15
CA ASN A 368 -61.78 -6.51 0.39
C ASN A 368 -62.96 -6.18 1.33
N GLY A 369 -63.10 -4.88 1.65
CA GLY A 369 -64.36 -4.13 1.60
C GLY A 369 -65.47 -4.32 2.66
N LYS A 370 -65.72 -3.22 3.43
CA LYS A 370 -66.99 -2.73 4.08
C LYS A 370 -67.66 -3.64 5.14
N GLY A 371 -67.88 -3.32 6.42
CA GLY A 371 -67.83 -2.16 7.37
C GLY A 371 -68.63 -2.61 8.65
N PRO A 372 -69.02 -1.80 9.67
CA PRO A 372 -68.49 -0.57 10.25
C PRO A 372 -67.94 -0.73 11.71
N SER A 373 -67.16 0.28 12.16
CA SER A 373 -66.82 0.74 13.52
C SER A 373 -67.06 -0.15 14.77
N ILE A 374 -66.02 -0.32 15.61
CA ILE A 374 -65.99 0.00 17.07
C ILE A 374 -64.52 -0.04 17.58
N PRO A 375 -64.12 0.85 18.52
CA PRO A 375 -62.73 1.06 18.91
C PRO A 375 -62.24 0.01 19.92
N GLY A 376 -61.02 -0.48 19.71
CA GLY A 376 -60.40 -1.46 20.58
C GLY A 376 -58.89 -1.49 20.40
N GLN A 377 -58.23 -0.58 21.11
CA GLN A 377 -56.79 -0.58 21.35
C GLN A 377 -56.35 -1.96 21.86
N GLN A 378 -55.53 -2.70 21.08
CA GLN A 378 -54.78 -3.84 21.60
C GLN A 378 -53.31 -3.76 21.21
N ARG A 379 -52.52 -4.15 22.21
CA ARG A 379 -51.10 -3.92 22.39
C ARG A 379 -50.29 -4.75 21.40
N TYR A 380 -49.23 -4.15 20.87
CA TYR A 380 -48.11 -4.86 20.28
C TYR A 380 -47.56 -5.86 21.30
N SER A 381 -47.55 -7.14 20.93
CA SER A 381 -46.74 -8.16 21.59
C SER A 381 -45.45 -8.31 20.79
N SER A 382 -44.34 -8.14 21.49
CA SER A 382 -42.99 -8.32 20.98
C SER A 382 -42.73 -9.79 20.67
N VAL A 383 -42.32 -10.09 19.44
CA VAL A 383 -41.71 -11.38 19.10
C VAL A 383 -40.20 -11.23 19.33
N ASN A 384 -39.70 -11.92 20.35
CA ASN A 384 -38.27 -12.11 20.55
C ASN A 384 -37.76 -13.11 19.49
N ILE A 385 -36.93 -12.66 18.56
CA ILE A 385 -36.12 -13.55 17.73
C ILE A 385 -34.80 -13.77 18.47
N ALA A 386 -34.60 -14.99 18.94
CA ALA A 386 -33.33 -15.43 19.51
C ALA A 386 -32.31 -15.60 18.37
N LEU A 387 -31.28 -14.76 18.35
CA LEU A 387 -30.06 -15.00 17.59
C LEU A 387 -29.29 -16.13 18.29
N GLN A 388 -29.17 -17.28 17.63
CA GLN A 388 -28.18 -18.30 18.02
C GLN A 388 -26.79 -17.78 17.67
N ALA A 389 -26.01 -17.44 18.70
CA ALA A 389 -24.58 -17.24 18.56
C ALA A 389 -23.92 -18.61 18.30
N ASN A 390 -23.31 -18.77 17.13
CA ASN A 390 -22.39 -19.87 16.87
C ASN A 390 -21.07 -19.57 17.59
N THR A 391 -20.82 -20.26 18.69
CA THR A 391 -19.50 -20.38 19.30
C THR A 391 -18.65 -21.35 18.48
N PRO A 392 -17.42 -20.98 18.06
CA PRO A 392 -16.50 -21.94 17.49
C PRO A 392 -15.94 -22.85 18.58
N SER A 393 -16.22 -24.14 18.47
CA SER A 393 -15.62 -25.21 19.26
C SER A 393 -14.15 -25.37 18.89
N ALA A 394 -13.26 -25.07 19.84
CA ALA A 394 -11.87 -25.47 19.79
C ALA A 394 -11.76 -26.97 20.11
N GLU A 395 -11.47 -27.80 19.11
CA GLU A 395 -11.02 -29.17 19.34
C GLU A 395 -9.52 -29.28 19.15
N HIS A 396 -8.87 -29.63 20.27
CA HIS A 396 -7.52 -30.15 20.38
C HIS A 396 -7.34 -31.40 19.52
N ASN A 397 -6.29 -31.41 18.68
CA ASN A 397 -5.68 -32.66 18.21
C ASN A 397 -4.29 -32.81 18.85
N LEU A 398 -4.20 -33.74 19.79
CA LEU A 398 -2.96 -34.30 20.32
C LEU A 398 -2.40 -35.30 19.30
N ALA A 399 -1.15 -35.12 18.90
CA ALA A 399 -0.39 -36.12 18.15
C ALA A 399 0.13 -37.23 19.08
N PRO A 400 0.17 -38.51 18.65
CA PRO A 400 0.80 -39.59 19.41
C PRO A 400 2.33 -39.59 19.23
N PRO A 401 3.08 -40.25 20.14
CA PRO A 401 4.54 -40.25 20.12
C PRO A 401 5.08 -41.19 19.04
N LEU A 402 6.22 -40.83 18.48
CA LEU A 402 7.08 -41.74 17.70
C LEU A 402 8.34 -42.00 18.53
N ASP A 403 8.72 -43.28 18.54
CA ASP A 403 9.98 -43.81 19.07
C ASP A 403 11.24 -43.17 18.44
#